data_AF-A0A7L3MHR8-F1
#
_entry.id   AF-A0A7L3MHR8-F1
#
_cell.length_a   1.000
_cell.length_b   1.000
_cell.length_c   1.000
_cell.angle_alpha   90.00
_cell.angle_beta   90.00
_cell.angle_gamma   90.00
#
_symmetry.space_group_name_H-M   'P 1'
#
loop_
_entity.id
_entity.type
_entity.pdbx_description
1 polymer ?
#
loop_
_entity_poly.entity_id
_entity_poly.type
_entity_poly.pdbx_seq_one_letter_code
_entity_poly.pdbx_strand_id
1 'polypeptide(L)'
;KEDNGVKLVDPLGEMLHPSWEEYATQLANAEEQELQKVITEICQKAAVNLHKDASVFIGRDTRPSSKKLSQSVIDGIQVLGGHYHDYGLVTTPQLHYMVCCQNTQGQYGKATLEGYYEKLSKAFIELVKKSHCAGESQRHLKIDCANGIGALKLSEMKPYFPQEVLIHIYNDGTKEKLNHLCGADFVKVHQKPPGGLDMKPNERCCSFDGDADRIVYYYKDTAGHFHLIDGDKIATLISIFLKELLAKVKQNFKMAVVQTAYANGNSTRYLQETLQV
;
A
#
# COMPACT_ATOMS: atom_id res chain seq x y z
N LYS A 1 -17.27 6.91 -1.10
CA LYS A 1 -17.94 5.58 -1.00
C LYS A 1 -18.63 5.19 -2.30
N GLU A 2 -19.04 6.16 -3.13
CA GLU A 2 -19.78 5.93 -4.38
C GLU A 2 -18.87 5.41 -5.49
N ASP A 3 -17.64 5.93 -5.57
CA ASP A 3 -16.67 5.47 -6.55
C ASP A 3 -16.07 4.11 -6.20
N ASN A 4 -15.54 3.44 -7.22
CA ASN A 4 -14.67 2.29 -7.10
C ASN A 4 -13.77 2.23 -8.35
N GLY A 5 -12.78 1.34 -8.37
CA GLY A 5 -11.90 1.16 -9.50
C GLY A 5 -11.35 -0.26 -9.57
N VAL A 6 -10.73 -0.56 -10.69
CA VAL A 6 -9.97 -1.79 -10.92
C VAL A 6 -8.57 -1.40 -11.36
N LYS A 7 -7.55 -2.09 -10.82
CA LYS A 7 -6.15 -1.94 -11.20
C LYS A 7 -5.61 -3.31 -11.57
N LEU A 8 -4.69 -3.36 -12.52
CA LEU A 8 -4.00 -4.58 -12.93
C LEU A 8 -2.58 -4.59 -12.36
N VAL A 9 -2.16 -5.77 -11.90
CA VAL A 9 -0.86 -6.03 -11.28
C VAL A 9 -0.14 -7.08 -12.10
N ASP A 10 1.05 -6.75 -12.56
CA ASP A 10 1.89 -7.63 -13.37
C ASP A 10 2.62 -8.68 -12.51
N PRO A 11 3.21 -9.73 -13.13
CA PRO A 11 3.63 -10.94 -12.43
C PRO A 11 4.58 -10.75 -11.25
N LEU A 12 5.44 -9.74 -11.24
CA LEU A 12 6.38 -9.49 -10.14
C LEU A 12 5.82 -8.56 -9.05
N GLY A 13 4.53 -8.22 -9.12
CA GLY A 13 3.86 -7.32 -8.18
C GLY A 13 4.03 -5.84 -8.54
N GLU A 14 4.43 -5.53 -9.75
CA GLU A 14 4.50 -4.19 -10.33
C GLU A 14 3.14 -3.78 -10.94
N MET A 15 2.98 -2.49 -11.25
CA MET A 15 1.83 -2.03 -12.01
C MET A 15 1.87 -2.58 -13.43
N LEU A 16 0.71 -2.75 -14.05
CA LEU A 16 0.58 -3.11 -15.46
C LEU A 16 1.54 -2.31 -16.34
N HIS A 17 2.24 -3.01 -17.23
CA HIS A 17 3.12 -2.37 -18.20
C HIS A 17 2.38 -1.29 -19.01
N PRO A 18 2.92 -0.05 -19.14
CA PRO A 18 2.19 1.07 -19.75
C PRO A 18 1.66 0.80 -21.16
N SER A 19 2.33 -0.04 -21.95
CA SER A 19 1.86 -0.40 -23.30
C SER A 19 0.53 -1.17 -23.30
N TRP A 20 0.13 -1.78 -22.18
CA TRP A 20 -1.13 -2.52 -22.05
C TRP A 20 -2.28 -1.63 -21.57
N GLU A 21 -2.01 -0.40 -21.11
CA GLU A 21 -3.06 0.56 -20.71
C GLU A 21 -3.94 0.94 -21.91
N GLU A 22 -3.36 1.02 -23.11
CA GLU A 22 -4.11 1.28 -24.34
C GLU A 22 -5.07 0.13 -24.66
N TYR A 23 -4.66 -1.13 -24.48
CA TYR A 23 -5.53 -2.29 -24.69
C TYR A 23 -6.68 -2.34 -23.68
N ALA A 24 -6.40 -2.04 -22.41
CA ALA A 24 -7.43 -1.95 -21.38
C ALA A 24 -8.45 -0.83 -21.72
N THR A 25 -7.96 0.32 -22.18
CA THR A 25 -8.79 1.45 -22.60
C THR A 25 -9.61 1.12 -23.85
N GLN A 26 -9.01 0.44 -24.84
CA GLN A 26 -9.71 0.00 -26.05
C GLN A 26 -10.85 -0.95 -25.69
N LEU A 27 -10.61 -1.92 -24.79
CA LEU A 27 -11.62 -2.87 -24.35
C LEU A 27 -12.74 -2.20 -23.54
N ALA A 28 -12.40 -1.28 -22.64
CA ALA A 28 -13.38 -0.57 -21.81
C ALA A 28 -14.30 0.36 -22.61
N ASN A 29 -13.84 0.87 -23.76
CA ASN A 29 -14.61 1.74 -24.65
C ASN A 29 -15.31 0.98 -25.80
N ALA A 30 -15.15 -0.35 -25.88
CA ALA A 30 -15.79 -1.15 -26.91
C ALA A 30 -17.30 -1.26 -26.64
N GLU A 31 -18.11 -1.06 -27.68
CA GLU A 31 -19.54 -1.36 -27.62
C GLU A 31 -19.76 -2.87 -27.48
N GLU A 32 -20.88 -3.28 -26.89
CA GLU A 32 -21.15 -4.69 -26.57
C GLU A 32 -21.08 -5.59 -27.82
N GLN A 33 -21.63 -5.14 -28.95
CA GLN A 33 -21.57 -5.87 -30.22
C GLN A 33 -20.17 -5.97 -30.83
N GLU A 34 -19.22 -5.12 -30.43
CA GLU A 34 -17.86 -5.09 -30.95
C GLU A 34 -16.84 -5.80 -30.04
N LEU A 35 -17.26 -6.20 -28.84
CA LEU A 35 -16.37 -6.72 -27.80
C LEU A 35 -15.52 -7.90 -28.28
N GLN A 36 -16.13 -8.88 -28.96
CA GLN A 36 -15.42 -10.05 -29.49
C GLN A 36 -14.35 -9.66 -30.53
N LYS A 37 -14.67 -8.69 -31.40
CA LYS A 37 -13.75 -8.20 -32.42
C LYS A 37 -12.56 -7.49 -31.76
N VAL A 38 -12.82 -6.60 -30.80
CA VAL A 38 -11.77 -5.88 -30.07
C VAL A 38 -10.84 -6.83 -29.31
N ILE A 39 -11.40 -7.83 -28.61
CA ILE A 39 -10.59 -8.86 -27.93
C ILE A 39 -9.70 -9.60 -28.94
N THR A 40 -10.26 -10.01 -30.09
CA THR A 40 -9.51 -10.73 -31.12
C THR A 40 -8.36 -9.88 -31.68
N GLU A 41 -8.61 -8.60 -31.95
CA GLU A 41 -7.59 -7.65 -32.41
C GLU A 41 -6.48 -7.43 -31.38
N ILE A 42 -6.83 -7.30 -30.10
CA ILE A 42 -5.86 -7.18 -29.01
C ILE A 42 -4.99 -8.45 -28.95
N CYS A 43 -5.60 -9.63 -28.97
CA CYS A 43 -4.88 -10.91 -28.96
C CYS A 43 -3.89 -11.04 -30.13
N GLN A 44 -4.29 -10.60 -31.33
CA GLN A 44 -3.41 -10.59 -32.51
C GLN A 44 -2.26 -9.59 -32.36
N LYS A 45 -2.56 -8.34 -31.99
CA LYS A 45 -1.55 -7.27 -31.83
C LYS A 45 -0.53 -7.59 -30.75
N ALA A 46 -0.98 -8.11 -29.61
CA ALA A 46 -0.13 -8.49 -28.48
C ALA A 46 0.49 -9.90 -28.64
N ALA A 47 0.24 -10.58 -29.76
CA ALA A 47 0.71 -11.94 -30.03
C ALA A 47 0.41 -12.93 -28.89
N VAL A 48 -0.81 -12.85 -28.34
CA VAL A 48 -1.25 -13.66 -27.20
C VAL A 48 -1.37 -15.12 -27.63
N ASN A 49 -0.71 -16.02 -26.90
CA ASN A 49 -0.85 -17.45 -27.12
C ASN A 49 -2.12 -17.97 -26.41
N LEU A 50 -3.19 -18.12 -27.18
CA LEU A 50 -4.50 -18.62 -26.69
C LEU A 50 -4.49 -20.09 -26.22
N HIS A 51 -3.39 -20.83 -26.45
CA HIS A 51 -3.25 -22.21 -25.98
C HIS A 51 -2.58 -22.31 -24.60
N LYS A 52 -2.15 -21.19 -24.02
CA LYS A 52 -1.61 -21.16 -22.66
C LYS A 52 -2.73 -20.90 -21.66
N ASP A 53 -2.69 -21.62 -20.55
CA ASP A 53 -3.59 -21.37 -19.43
C ASP A 53 -3.34 -19.97 -18.85
N ALA A 54 -4.43 -19.24 -18.59
CA ALA A 54 -4.39 -17.96 -17.91
C ALA A 54 -4.72 -18.15 -16.43
N SER A 55 -3.97 -17.48 -15.54
CA SER A 55 -4.21 -17.47 -14.10
C SER A 55 -4.26 -16.04 -13.60
N VAL A 56 -5.37 -15.65 -12.94
CA VAL A 56 -5.61 -14.29 -12.44
C VAL A 56 -5.86 -14.30 -10.94
N PHE A 57 -5.16 -13.44 -10.21
CA PHE A 57 -5.34 -13.30 -8.76
C PHE A 57 -6.18 -12.05 -8.47
N ILE A 58 -7.20 -12.19 -7.65
CA ILE A 58 -8.19 -11.15 -7.38
C ILE A 58 -8.17 -10.81 -5.90
N GLY A 59 -8.31 -9.52 -5.58
CA GLY A 59 -8.48 -9.01 -4.23
C GLY A 59 -9.26 -7.70 -4.28
N ARG A 60 -9.87 -7.31 -3.15
CA ARG A 60 -10.73 -6.12 -3.08
C ARG A 60 -10.69 -5.43 -1.72
N ASP A 61 -11.04 -4.15 -1.72
CA ASP A 61 -11.24 -3.35 -0.49
C ASP A 61 -12.66 -3.54 0.11
N THR A 62 -12.99 -2.69 1.09
CA THR A 62 -14.27 -2.72 1.82
C THR A 62 -15.40 -1.90 1.19
N ARG A 63 -15.25 -1.35 -0.03
CA ARG A 63 -16.33 -0.57 -0.66
C ARG A 63 -17.56 -1.46 -0.91
N PRO A 64 -18.79 -0.93 -0.77
CA PRO A 64 -20.01 -1.71 -0.97
C PRO A 64 -20.11 -2.36 -2.36
N SER A 65 -19.63 -1.68 -3.40
CA SER A 65 -19.63 -2.17 -4.78
C SER A 65 -18.56 -3.23 -5.06
N SER A 66 -17.54 -3.37 -4.20
CA SER A 66 -16.37 -4.23 -4.44
C SER A 66 -16.74 -5.70 -4.63
N LYS A 67 -17.73 -6.22 -3.88
CA LYS A 67 -18.17 -7.62 -4.05
C LYS A 67 -18.80 -7.85 -5.43
N LYS A 68 -19.63 -6.92 -5.90
CA LYS A 68 -20.29 -7.01 -7.22
C LYS A 68 -19.27 -6.89 -8.35
N LEU A 69 -18.37 -5.91 -8.27
CA LEU A 69 -17.34 -5.70 -9.29
C LEU A 69 -16.34 -6.86 -9.35
N SER A 70 -15.96 -7.42 -8.20
CA SER A 70 -15.13 -8.62 -8.13
C SER A 70 -15.80 -9.80 -8.84
N GLN A 71 -17.13 -9.96 -8.71
CA GLN A 71 -17.87 -10.97 -9.46
C GLN A 71 -17.82 -10.72 -10.97
N SER A 72 -18.01 -9.47 -11.42
CA SER A 72 -17.91 -9.13 -12.84
C SER A 72 -16.53 -9.42 -13.45
N VAL A 73 -15.45 -9.23 -12.68
CA VAL A 73 -14.10 -9.63 -13.10
C VAL A 73 -14.00 -11.16 -13.22
N ILE A 74 -14.54 -11.90 -12.26
CA ILE A 74 -14.57 -13.38 -12.30
C ILE A 74 -15.34 -13.88 -13.53
N ASP A 75 -16.50 -13.29 -13.83
CA ASP A 75 -17.32 -13.66 -14.98
C ASP A 75 -16.53 -13.46 -16.29
N GLY A 76 -15.80 -12.35 -16.42
CA GLY A 76 -14.92 -12.07 -17.56
C GLY A 76 -13.74 -13.03 -17.70
N ILE A 77 -13.16 -13.49 -16.58
CA ILE A 77 -12.09 -14.50 -16.61
C ILE A 77 -12.66 -15.85 -17.05
N GLN A 78 -13.81 -16.25 -16.49
CA GLN A 78 -14.43 -17.55 -16.76
C GLN A 78 -14.92 -17.68 -18.19
N VAL A 79 -15.51 -16.62 -18.77
CA VAL A 79 -16.00 -16.68 -20.16
C VAL A 79 -14.86 -16.86 -21.18
N LEU A 80 -13.65 -16.43 -20.83
CA LEU A 80 -12.44 -16.63 -21.64
C LEU A 80 -11.67 -17.91 -21.28
N GLY A 81 -12.23 -18.76 -20.40
CA GLY A 81 -11.61 -20.03 -19.99
C GLY A 81 -10.42 -19.89 -19.04
N GLY A 82 -10.21 -18.72 -18.43
CA GLY A 82 -9.13 -18.50 -17.47
C GLY A 82 -9.43 -19.08 -16.09
N HIS A 83 -8.36 -19.34 -15.34
CA HIS A 83 -8.43 -19.70 -13.92
C HIS A 83 -8.27 -18.45 -13.05
N TYR A 84 -8.90 -18.45 -11.88
CA TYR A 84 -8.74 -17.38 -10.91
C TYR A 84 -8.53 -17.91 -9.50
N HIS A 85 -7.94 -17.05 -8.66
CA HIS A 85 -7.88 -17.22 -7.21
C HIS A 85 -8.32 -15.91 -6.53
N ASP A 86 -9.44 -15.94 -5.81
CA ASP A 86 -9.97 -14.78 -5.07
C ASP A 86 -9.43 -14.78 -3.62
N TYR A 87 -8.54 -13.83 -3.32
CA TYR A 87 -8.04 -13.58 -1.97
C TYR A 87 -9.04 -12.79 -1.10
N GLY A 88 -10.16 -12.35 -1.68
CA GLY A 88 -11.22 -11.65 -0.97
C GLY A 88 -10.79 -10.26 -0.51
N LEU A 89 -11.06 -9.96 0.76
CA LEU A 89 -10.73 -8.67 1.35
C LEU A 89 -9.22 -8.59 1.64
N VAL A 90 -8.51 -7.69 0.97
CA VAL A 90 -7.05 -7.47 1.10
C VAL A 90 -6.71 -6.00 0.87
N THR A 91 -5.61 -5.51 1.45
CA THR A 91 -5.05 -4.21 1.06
C THR A 91 -4.45 -4.29 -0.35
N THR A 92 -4.26 -3.14 -1.00
CA THR A 92 -3.56 -3.11 -2.30
C THR A 92 -2.16 -3.75 -2.21
N PRO A 93 -1.29 -3.41 -1.23
CA PRO A 93 0.01 -4.06 -1.09
C PRO A 93 -0.04 -5.58 -0.84
N GLN A 94 -1.09 -6.08 -0.17
CA GLN A 94 -1.25 -7.52 0.05
C GLN A 94 -1.51 -8.26 -1.27
N LEU A 95 -2.34 -7.72 -2.16
CA LEU A 95 -2.57 -8.33 -3.47
C LEU A 95 -1.28 -8.36 -4.30
N HIS A 96 -0.52 -7.26 -4.34
CA HIS A 96 0.78 -7.20 -5.01
C HIS A 96 1.76 -8.25 -4.47
N TYR A 97 1.79 -8.44 -3.15
CA TYR A 97 2.60 -9.48 -2.52
C TYR A 97 2.17 -10.88 -2.96
N MET A 98 0.87 -11.20 -2.99
CA MET A 98 0.40 -12.52 -3.42
C MET A 98 0.76 -12.82 -4.87
N VAL A 99 0.56 -11.85 -5.77
CA VAL A 99 0.89 -11.99 -7.20
C VAL A 99 2.38 -12.31 -7.37
N CYS A 100 3.26 -11.55 -6.70
CA CYS A 100 4.70 -11.80 -6.72
C CYS A 100 5.06 -13.18 -6.16
N CYS A 101 4.47 -13.59 -5.04
CA CYS A 101 4.73 -14.90 -4.43
C CYS A 101 4.30 -16.07 -5.33
N GLN A 102 3.16 -15.95 -6.01
CA GLN A 102 2.68 -16.98 -6.94
C GLN A 102 3.62 -17.13 -8.14
N ASN A 103 4.01 -16.02 -8.77
CA ASN A 103 4.85 -16.04 -9.96
C ASN A 103 6.33 -16.33 -9.68
N THR A 104 6.79 -16.11 -8.46
CA THR A 104 8.13 -16.53 -8.01
C THR A 104 8.15 -17.93 -7.40
N GLN A 105 7.06 -18.70 -7.51
CA GLN A 105 6.95 -20.07 -6.99
C GLN A 105 7.31 -20.16 -5.50
N GLY A 106 6.93 -19.14 -4.72
CA GLY A 106 7.21 -19.06 -3.29
C GLY A 106 8.60 -18.53 -2.91
N GLN A 107 9.49 -18.23 -3.87
CA GLN A 107 10.83 -17.68 -3.56
C GLN A 107 10.76 -16.32 -2.87
N TYR A 108 9.80 -15.47 -3.26
CA TYR A 108 9.60 -14.18 -2.59
C TYR A 108 8.96 -14.35 -1.21
N GLY A 109 8.16 -15.39 -0.98
CA GLY A 109 7.43 -15.65 0.25
C GLY A 109 6.22 -16.56 0.02
N LYS A 110 5.49 -16.91 1.08
CA LYS A 110 4.26 -17.70 0.96
C LYS A 110 3.12 -16.82 0.45
N ALA A 111 2.42 -17.26 -0.59
CA ALA A 111 1.29 -16.54 -1.21
C ALA A 111 -0.02 -16.63 -0.39
N THR A 112 0.05 -16.32 0.91
CA THR A 112 -1.10 -16.26 1.84
C THR A 112 -1.01 -15.03 2.74
N LEU A 113 -2.13 -14.65 3.36
CA LEU A 113 -2.18 -13.51 4.29
C LEU A 113 -1.25 -13.73 5.48
N GLU A 114 -1.21 -14.94 6.02
CA GLU A 114 -0.30 -15.35 7.08
C GLU A 114 1.15 -15.21 6.62
N GLY A 115 1.46 -15.61 5.37
CA GLY A 115 2.77 -15.41 4.77
C GLY A 115 3.21 -13.95 4.72
N TYR A 116 2.29 -13.05 4.36
CA TYR A 116 2.52 -11.60 4.39
C TYR A 116 2.79 -11.11 5.82
N TYR A 117 1.96 -11.51 6.78
CA TYR A 117 2.11 -11.13 8.19
C TYR A 117 3.42 -11.64 8.78
N GLU A 118 3.75 -12.92 8.59
CA GLU A 118 4.99 -13.56 9.04
C GLU A 118 6.22 -12.87 8.45
N LYS A 119 6.26 -12.64 7.14
CA LYS A 119 7.42 -12.04 6.46
C LYS A 119 7.73 -10.66 7.00
N LEU A 120 6.73 -9.78 7.08
CA LEU A 120 6.92 -8.40 7.51
C LEU A 120 7.19 -8.30 9.01
N SER A 121 6.43 -9.01 9.85
CA SER A 121 6.62 -8.99 11.30
C SER A 121 8.00 -9.53 11.69
N LYS A 122 8.46 -10.63 11.07
CA LYS A 122 9.79 -11.20 11.32
C LYS A 122 10.89 -10.20 10.99
N ALA A 123 10.84 -9.57 9.82
CA ALA A 123 11.83 -8.55 9.44
C ALA A 123 11.83 -7.36 10.40
N PHE A 124 10.63 -6.89 10.80
CA PHE A 124 10.48 -5.82 11.77
C PHE A 124 11.03 -6.18 13.15
N ILE A 125 10.73 -7.38 13.66
CA ILE A 125 11.24 -7.88 14.95
C ILE A 125 12.77 -7.92 14.96
N GLU A 126 13.39 -8.45 13.90
CA GLU A 126 14.86 -8.48 13.78
C GLU A 126 15.48 -7.08 13.71
N LEU A 127 14.79 -6.12 13.11
CA LEU A 127 15.23 -4.72 13.06
C LEU A 127 15.16 -4.07 14.46
N VAL A 128 14.05 -4.22 15.17
CA VAL A 128 13.85 -3.55 16.48
C VAL A 128 14.63 -4.21 17.62
N LYS A 129 14.98 -5.50 17.53
CA LYS A 129 15.89 -6.16 18.50
C LYS A 129 17.25 -5.46 18.61
N LYS A 130 17.71 -4.83 17.53
CA LYS A 130 18.98 -4.09 17.48
C LYS A 130 18.85 -2.64 17.97
N SER A 131 17.64 -2.21 18.28
CA SER A 131 17.33 -0.87 18.79
C SER A 131 17.26 -0.90 20.31
N HIS A 132 17.96 0.03 20.97
CA HIS A 132 17.70 0.33 22.37
C HIS A 132 16.41 1.15 22.46
N CYS A 133 15.27 0.51 22.74
CA CYS A 133 13.99 1.23 22.91
C CYS A 133 14.10 2.20 24.10
N ALA A 134 14.13 3.50 23.79
CA ALA A 134 14.22 4.57 24.76
C ALA A 134 12.81 4.97 25.24
N GLY A 135 12.27 4.21 26.19
CA GLY A 135 11.10 4.61 26.99
C GLY A 135 9.72 4.11 26.52
N GLU A 136 8.73 4.32 27.38
CA GLU A 136 7.36 3.81 27.25
C GLU A 136 6.56 4.51 26.14
N SER A 137 6.79 5.81 25.90
CA SER A 137 6.10 6.58 24.85
C SER A 137 6.45 6.12 23.43
N GLN A 138 7.66 5.59 23.20
CA GLN A 138 8.09 5.09 21.90
C GLN A 138 7.43 3.76 21.50
N ARG A 139 6.74 3.11 22.43
CA ARG A 139 6.05 1.83 22.23
C ARG A 139 4.67 1.98 21.62
N HIS A 140 4.05 3.15 21.82
CA HIS A 140 2.69 3.40 21.36
C HIS A 140 2.68 3.98 19.94
N LEU A 141 1.70 3.55 19.15
CA LEU A 141 1.37 4.15 17.86
C LEU A 141 -0.15 4.17 17.69
N LYS A 142 -0.71 5.36 17.49
CA LYS A 142 -2.12 5.52 17.14
C LYS A 142 -2.25 5.59 15.62
N ILE A 143 -3.11 4.76 15.06
CA ILE A 143 -3.25 4.59 13.62
C ILE A 143 -4.69 4.86 13.22
N ASP A 144 -4.90 5.95 12.49
CA ASP A 144 -6.13 6.23 11.77
C ASP A 144 -6.17 5.39 10.48
N CYS A 145 -7.07 4.42 10.44
CA CYS A 145 -7.19 3.48 9.33
C CYS A 145 -8.20 3.92 8.27
N ALA A 146 -8.58 5.19 8.25
CA ALA A 146 -9.43 5.83 7.24
C ALA A 146 -10.80 5.16 7.01
N ASN A 147 -11.28 4.38 7.97
CA ASN A 147 -12.46 3.51 7.83
C ASN A 147 -12.32 2.50 6.67
N GLY A 148 -11.09 2.15 6.32
CA GLY A 148 -10.73 1.31 5.16
C GLY A 148 -10.27 -0.10 5.52
N ILE A 149 -9.86 -0.84 4.49
CA ILE A 149 -9.46 -2.25 4.63
C ILE A 149 -8.22 -2.43 5.52
N GLY A 150 -7.39 -1.39 5.63
CA GLY A 150 -6.22 -1.37 6.52
C GLY A 150 -6.56 -1.66 7.98
N ALA A 151 -7.74 -1.25 8.48
CA ALA A 151 -8.16 -1.50 9.86
C ALA A 151 -8.31 -3.00 10.15
N LEU A 152 -9.01 -3.70 9.25
CA LEU A 152 -9.23 -5.14 9.35
C LEU A 152 -7.90 -5.89 9.30
N LYS A 153 -7.05 -5.55 8.33
CA LYS A 153 -5.79 -6.28 8.09
C LYS A 153 -4.73 -5.99 9.14
N LEU A 154 -4.69 -4.78 9.67
CA LEU A 154 -3.84 -4.46 10.81
C LEU A 154 -4.30 -5.18 12.09
N SER A 155 -5.61 -5.34 12.29
CA SER A 155 -6.15 -6.12 13.41
C SER A 155 -5.75 -7.60 13.33
N GLU A 156 -5.83 -8.19 12.14
CA GLU A 156 -5.35 -9.56 11.86
C GLU A 156 -3.83 -9.70 12.05
N MET A 157 -3.05 -8.67 11.67
CA MET A 157 -1.59 -8.66 11.79
C MET A 157 -1.09 -8.37 13.21
N LYS A 158 -1.92 -7.76 14.07
CA LYS A 158 -1.54 -7.32 15.42
C LYS A 158 -0.87 -8.42 16.28
N PRO A 159 -1.33 -9.69 16.28
CA PRO A 159 -0.70 -10.76 17.06
C PRO A 159 0.72 -11.14 16.61
N TYR A 160 1.14 -10.75 15.41
CA TYR A 160 2.46 -11.04 14.88
C TYR A 160 3.53 -10.02 15.35
N PHE A 161 3.13 -8.89 15.93
CA PHE A 161 4.05 -7.90 16.47
C PHE A 161 4.52 -8.28 17.89
N PRO A 162 5.73 -7.83 18.29
CA PRO A 162 6.22 -8.05 19.64
C PRO A 162 5.36 -7.24 20.64
N GLN A 163 5.22 -7.74 21.88
CA GLN A 163 4.32 -7.17 22.89
C GLN A 163 4.65 -5.71 23.26
N GLU A 164 5.91 -5.30 23.05
CA GLU A 164 6.39 -3.94 23.26
C GLU A 164 5.84 -2.94 22.24
N VAL A 165 5.23 -3.39 21.14
CA VAL A 165 4.65 -2.52 20.11
C VAL A 165 3.14 -2.44 20.31
N LEU A 166 2.71 -1.31 20.87
CA LEU A 166 1.34 -1.06 21.30
C LEU A 166 0.59 -0.26 20.23
N ILE A 167 -0.07 -1.00 19.34
CA ILE A 167 -0.88 -0.45 18.23
C ILE A 167 -2.31 -0.17 18.68
N HIS A 168 -2.74 1.07 18.48
CA HIS A 168 -4.10 1.54 18.73
C HIS A 168 -4.77 1.90 17.41
N ILE A 169 -5.83 1.17 17.05
CA ILE A 169 -6.55 1.34 15.78
C ILE A 169 -7.71 2.32 16.00
N TYR A 170 -7.80 3.32 15.14
CA TYR A 170 -8.87 4.31 15.07
C TYR A 170 -9.46 4.33 13.66
N ASN A 171 -10.71 4.80 13.53
CA ASN A 171 -11.43 4.87 12.27
C ASN A 171 -11.39 3.52 11.53
N ASP A 172 -12.02 2.52 12.14
CA ASP A 172 -12.00 1.12 11.70
C ASP A 172 -13.12 0.75 10.72
N GLY A 173 -13.98 1.71 10.36
CA GLY A 173 -15.11 1.52 9.45
C GLY A 173 -16.39 1.04 10.11
N THR A 174 -16.43 0.92 11.44
CA THR A 174 -17.66 0.52 12.17
C THR A 174 -18.65 1.67 12.37
N LYS A 175 -18.16 2.92 12.47
CA LYS A 175 -18.98 4.11 12.78
C LYS A 175 -19.18 5.05 11.60
N GLU A 176 -18.11 5.31 10.86
CA GLU A 176 -18.05 6.36 9.85
C GLU A 176 -17.75 5.80 8.46
N LYS A 177 -17.98 6.61 7.43
CA LYS A 177 -17.74 6.21 6.03
C LYS A 177 -16.24 6.22 5.70
N LEU A 178 -15.86 5.38 4.73
CA LEU A 178 -14.51 5.35 4.13
C LEU A 178 -14.03 6.76 3.79
N ASN A 179 -12.83 7.13 4.28
CA ASN A 179 -12.16 8.42 4.13
C ASN A 179 -12.98 9.65 4.60
N HIS A 180 -14.00 9.47 5.45
CA HIS A 180 -14.81 10.58 5.93
C HIS A 180 -14.09 11.34 7.05
N LEU A 181 -13.60 12.54 6.73
CA LEU A 181 -12.87 13.41 7.67
C LEU A 181 -11.65 12.75 8.33
N CYS A 182 -11.08 11.74 7.68
CA CYS A 182 -9.95 10.95 8.15
C CYS A 182 -9.15 10.39 6.97
N GLY A 183 -8.01 9.77 7.27
CA GLY A 183 -7.11 9.14 6.31
C GLY A 183 -5.98 10.04 5.82
N ALA A 184 -5.02 9.43 5.14
CA ALA A 184 -3.77 10.08 4.76
C ALA A 184 -3.99 11.31 3.87
N ASP A 185 -4.87 11.21 2.87
CA ASP A 185 -5.21 12.32 1.97
C ASP A 185 -5.84 13.49 2.73
N PHE A 186 -6.79 13.22 3.63
CA PHE A 186 -7.42 14.25 4.46
C PHE A 186 -6.38 14.99 5.31
N VAL A 187 -5.52 14.24 6.00
CA VAL A 187 -4.49 14.82 6.87
C VAL A 187 -3.47 15.62 6.07
N LYS A 188 -3.05 15.12 4.90
CA LYS A 188 -2.10 15.80 4.02
C LYS A 188 -2.67 17.11 3.47
N VAL A 189 -3.92 17.11 3.00
CA VAL A 189 -4.56 18.27 2.38
C VAL A 189 -4.94 19.32 3.43
N HIS A 190 -5.55 18.90 4.54
CA HIS A 190 -6.06 19.85 5.55
C HIS A 190 -5.06 20.18 6.65
N GLN A 191 -3.92 19.48 6.73
CA GLN A 191 -2.87 19.66 7.74
C GLN A 191 -3.42 19.76 9.17
N LYS A 192 -4.33 18.84 9.51
CA LYS A 192 -4.96 18.74 10.83
C LYS A 192 -5.23 17.29 11.21
N PRO A 193 -5.45 16.99 12.50
CA PRO A 193 -5.80 15.64 12.96
C PRO A 193 -7.06 15.10 12.28
N PRO A 194 -7.16 13.78 12.06
CA PRO A 194 -8.38 13.14 11.59
C PRO A 194 -9.49 13.21 12.65
N GLY A 195 -10.74 13.16 12.20
CA GLY A 195 -11.90 13.03 13.06
C GLY A 195 -11.83 11.75 13.91
N GLY A 196 -12.33 11.82 15.15
CA GLY A 196 -12.38 10.66 16.06
C GLY A 196 -11.07 10.30 16.76
N LEU A 197 -9.95 10.94 16.40
CA LEU A 197 -8.65 10.71 17.02
C LEU A 197 -8.33 11.79 18.06
N ASP A 198 -8.28 11.41 19.34
CA ASP A 198 -7.74 12.28 20.39
C ASP A 198 -6.21 12.16 20.45
N MET A 199 -5.54 13.30 20.31
CA MET A 199 -4.08 13.42 20.25
C MET A 199 -3.57 14.30 21.38
N LYS A 200 -2.79 13.71 22.28
CA LYS A 200 -2.03 14.43 23.30
C LYS A 200 -0.70 14.94 22.71
N PRO A 201 -0.08 15.97 23.32
CA PRO A 201 1.23 16.44 22.91
C PRO A 201 2.28 15.32 22.84
N ASN A 202 3.08 15.35 21.78
CA ASN A 202 4.18 14.43 21.46
C ASN A 202 3.78 12.95 21.28
N GLU A 203 2.49 12.64 21.16
CA GLU A 203 2.05 11.30 20.76
C GLU A 203 2.29 11.07 19.26
N ARG A 204 2.91 9.92 18.94
CA ARG A 204 3.15 9.51 17.55
C ARG A 204 1.88 8.92 16.96
N CYS A 205 1.42 9.53 15.87
CA CYS A 205 0.24 9.10 15.13
C CYS A 205 0.57 8.93 13.65
N CYS A 206 -0.19 8.09 12.95
CA CYS A 206 -0.19 8.03 11.51
C CYS A 206 -1.60 7.75 10.95
N SER A 207 -1.77 8.03 9.67
CA SER A 207 -2.98 7.71 8.92
C SER A 207 -2.65 6.88 7.69
N PHE A 208 -3.42 5.82 7.45
CA PHE A 208 -3.51 5.16 6.16
C PHE A 208 -4.51 5.87 5.25
N ASP A 209 -4.48 5.59 3.96
CA ASP A 209 -5.63 5.80 3.08
C ASP A 209 -6.51 4.55 2.99
N GLY A 210 -7.54 4.60 2.13
CA GLY A 210 -8.64 3.63 2.15
C GLY A 210 -8.23 2.19 1.84
N ASP A 211 -7.27 1.99 0.95
CA ASP A 211 -6.70 0.69 0.55
C ASP A 211 -5.32 0.40 1.17
N ALA A 212 -4.85 1.30 2.05
CA ALA A 212 -3.60 1.23 2.80
C ALA A 212 -2.34 1.10 1.92
N ASP A 213 -2.30 1.85 0.80
CA ASP A 213 -1.11 2.02 -0.03
C ASP A 213 -0.37 3.35 0.24
N ARG A 214 -0.98 4.26 1.01
CA ARG A 214 -0.35 5.50 1.50
C ARG A 214 -0.31 5.55 3.02
N ILE A 215 0.73 6.22 3.52
CA ILE A 215 0.88 6.55 4.93
C ILE A 215 1.43 7.96 5.11
N VAL A 216 0.90 8.68 6.09
CA VAL A 216 1.49 9.92 6.63
C VAL A 216 1.58 9.83 8.14
N TYR A 217 2.64 10.37 8.71
CA TYR A 217 2.82 10.50 10.16
C TYR A 217 2.53 11.93 10.60
N TYR A 218 2.24 12.11 11.89
CA TYR A 218 2.03 13.44 12.46
C TYR A 218 2.05 13.37 14.00
N TYR A 219 2.20 14.54 14.61
CA TYR A 219 2.10 14.74 16.06
C TYR A 219 1.61 16.15 16.37
N LYS A 220 1.25 16.40 17.63
CA LYS A 220 1.07 17.76 18.16
C LYS A 220 2.24 18.10 19.07
N ASP A 221 2.78 19.31 18.97
CA ASP A 221 3.80 19.76 19.94
C ASP A 221 3.16 20.12 21.29
N THR A 222 3.99 20.52 22.26
CA THR A 222 3.54 20.95 23.60
C THR A 222 2.73 22.24 23.60
N ALA A 223 2.81 23.04 22.53
CA ALA A 223 1.97 24.23 22.33
C ALA A 223 0.64 23.88 21.64
N GLY A 224 0.45 22.62 21.23
CA GLY A 224 -0.75 22.13 20.56
C GLY A 224 -0.74 22.30 19.04
N HIS A 225 0.35 22.77 18.43
CA HIS A 225 0.44 22.90 16.97
C HIS A 225 0.58 21.54 16.32
N PHE A 226 -0.10 21.37 15.19
CA PHE A 226 -0.06 20.15 14.39
C PHE A 226 1.18 20.14 13.48
N HIS A 227 1.92 19.05 13.50
CA HIS A 227 3.12 18.85 12.69
C HIS A 227 2.95 17.62 11.80
N LEU A 228 2.92 17.87 10.48
CA LEU A 228 2.86 16.80 9.47
C LEU A 228 4.25 16.20 9.20
N ILE A 229 4.28 14.88 9.05
CA ILE A 229 5.41 14.07 8.59
C ILE A 229 4.93 13.29 7.36
N ASP A 230 5.00 13.94 6.20
CA ASP A 230 4.57 13.39 4.92
C ASP A 230 5.66 12.56 4.22
N GLY A 231 5.39 12.15 2.98
CA GLY A 231 6.27 11.29 2.19
C GLY A 231 7.72 11.78 2.09
N ASP A 232 7.96 13.09 1.97
CA ASP A 232 9.32 13.64 1.89
C ASP A 232 10.09 13.44 3.19
N LYS A 233 9.44 13.68 4.34
CA LYS A 233 10.06 13.47 5.65
C LYS A 233 10.30 11.99 5.92
N ILE A 234 9.39 11.10 5.49
CA ILE A 234 9.56 9.65 5.59
C ILE A 234 10.74 9.20 4.70
N ALA A 235 10.80 9.64 3.45
CA ALA A 235 11.89 9.33 2.52
C ALA A 235 13.24 9.82 3.05
N THR A 236 13.29 11.03 3.59
CA THR A 236 14.50 11.60 4.19
C THR A 236 14.95 10.79 5.41
N LEU A 237 14.01 10.42 6.30
CA LEU A 237 14.31 9.60 7.48
C LEU A 237 14.88 8.22 7.10
N ILE A 238 14.25 7.54 6.14
CA ILE A 238 14.75 6.26 5.61
C ILE A 238 16.13 6.46 5.00
N SER A 239 16.35 7.57 4.30
CA SER A 239 17.62 7.85 3.64
C SER A 239 18.76 8.06 4.62
N ILE A 240 18.53 8.79 5.70
CA ILE A 240 19.48 8.94 6.81
C ILE A 240 19.82 7.57 7.38
N PHE A 241 18.79 6.77 7.72
CA PHE A 241 18.98 5.45 8.31
C PHE A 241 19.80 4.52 7.41
N LEU A 242 19.48 4.45 6.12
CA LEU A 242 20.24 3.63 5.16
C LEU A 242 21.66 4.13 4.99
N LYS A 243 21.89 5.45 4.87
CA LYS A 243 23.25 6.00 4.74
C LYS A 243 24.13 5.65 5.93
N GLU A 244 23.60 5.73 7.14
CA GLU A 244 24.31 5.34 8.37
C GLU A 244 24.67 3.84 8.40
N LEU A 245 23.80 2.98 7.88
CA LEU A 245 24.09 1.55 7.76
C LEU A 245 25.13 1.27 6.69
N LEU A 246 25.01 1.89 5.51
CA LEU A 246 25.95 1.72 4.40
C LEU A 246 27.36 2.19 4.78
N ALA A 247 27.47 3.26 5.56
CA ALA A 247 28.76 3.74 6.08
C ALA A 247 29.49 2.71 6.96
N LYS A 248 28.78 1.76 7.57
CA LYS A 248 29.35 0.67 8.37
C LYS A 248 29.81 -0.50 7.52
N VAL A 249 29.37 -0.58 6.26
CA VAL A 249 29.76 -1.64 5.33
C VAL A 249 31.01 -1.19 4.58
N LYS A 250 32.03 -2.05 4.51
CA LYS A 250 33.29 -1.78 3.76
C LYS A 250 33.11 -1.93 2.25
N GLN A 251 32.01 -1.41 1.69
CA GLN A 251 31.69 -1.46 0.27
C GLN A 251 31.17 -0.09 -0.17
N ASN A 252 31.42 0.25 -1.44
CA ASN A 252 30.97 1.51 -1.99
C ASN A 252 29.61 1.34 -2.66
N PHE A 253 28.58 1.97 -2.10
CA PHE A 253 27.23 1.97 -2.64
C PHE A 253 26.87 3.36 -3.14
N LYS A 254 26.23 3.43 -4.30
CA LYS A 254 25.55 4.65 -4.75
C LYS A 254 24.14 4.64 -4.20
N MET A 255 23.74 5.75 -3.61
CA MET A 255 22.39 5.98 -3.12
C MET A 255 21.81 7.17 -3.87
N ALA A 256 20.51 7.10 -4.18
CA ALA A 256 19.76 8.18 -4.77
C ALA A 256 18.35 8.20 -4.18
N VAL A 257 17.75 9.37 -4.09
CA VAL A 257 16.36 9.55 -3.66
C VAL A 257 15.56 10.15 -4.82
N VAL A 258 14.45 9.50 -5.18
CA VAL A 258 13.57 9.96 -6.26
C VAL A 258 12.40 10.73 -5.65
N GLN A 259 12.18 11.94 -6.13
CA GLN A 259 11.07 12.82 -5.73
C GLN A 259 10.27 13.26 -6.95
N THR A 260 9.03 13.71 -6.73
CA THR A 260 8.23 14.39 -7.75
C THR A 260 8.25 15.90 -7.53
N ALA A 261 7.69 16.68 -8.46
CA ALA A 261 7.59 18.13 -8.33
C ALA A 261 6.75 18.60 -7.12
N TYR A 262 5.95 17.71 -6.50
CA TYR A 262 5.19 18.02 -5.29
C TYR A 262 6.02 18.02 -4.01
N ALA A 263 7.28 17.57 -4.09
CA ALA A 263 8.17 17.54 -2.94
C ALA A 263 8.49 18.94 -2.42
N ASN A 264 8.60 19.07 -1.10
CA ASN A 264 9.02 20.33 -0.51
C ASN A 264 10.50 20.60 -0.87
N GLY A 265 10.80 21.76 -1.46
CA GLY A 265 12.17 22.08 -1.90
C GLY A 265 13.22 22.06 -0.77
N ASN A 266 12.83 22.24 0.50
CA ASN A 266 13.76 22.08 1.62
C ASN A 266 14.15 20.61 1.86
N SER A 267 13.28 19.66 1.54
CA SER A 267 13.63 18.23 1.59
C SER A 267 14.68 17.87 0.54
N THR A 268 14.51 18.36 -0.69
CA THR A 268 15.49 18.19 -1.78
C THR A 268 16.81 18.84 -1.41
N ARG A 269 16.78 20.08 -0.89
CA ARG A 269 17.97 20.77 -0.40
C ARG A 269 18.68 19.97 0.70
N TYR A 270 17.93 19.44 1.67
CA TYR A 270 18.51 18.63 2.74
C TYR A 270 19.18 17.37 2.19
N LEU A 271 18.53 16.66 1.28
CA LEU A 271 19.08 15.45 0.65
C LEU A 271 20.37 15.75 -0.12
N GLN A 272 20.40 16.84 -0.89
CA GLN A 272 21.58 17.21 -1.68
C GLN A 272 22.72 17.80 -0.85
N GLU A 273 22.43 18.78 0.01
CA GLU A 273 23.47 19.56 0.70
C GLU A 273 23.92 18.90 2.00
N THR A 274 22.99 18.29 2.76
CA THR A 274 23.30 17.65 4.05
C THR A 274 23.60 16.17 3.85
N LEU A 275 22.68 15.44 3.23
CA LEU A 275 22.81 13.99 3.08
C LEU A 275 23.67 13.60 1.88
N GLN A 276 23.98 14.51 0.94
CA GLN A 276 24.82 14.25 -0.22
C GLN A 276 24.40 12.99 -1.01
N VAL A 277 23.09 12.85 -1.26
CA VAL A 277 22.46 11.77 -2.07
C VAL A 277 21.47 12.32 -3.08
#